data_AF-A0A7L1YMT1-F1
#
_entry.id   AF-A0A7L1YMT1-F1
#
_cell.length_a   1.000
_cell.length_b   1.000
_cell.length_c   1.000
_cell.angle_alpha   90.00
_cell.angle_beta   90.00
_cell.angle_gamma   90.00
#
_symmetry.space_group_name_H-M   'P 1'
#
loop_
_entity.id
_entity.type
_entity.pdbx_description
1 polymer ?
#
loop_
_entity_poly.entity_id
_entity_poly.type
_entity_poly.pdbx_seq_one_letter_code
_entity_poly.pdbx_strand_id
1 'polypeptide(L)'
;SAQASCVTLCTLRRLFLLLGVAGLLAGTAAGTWLLVKHLQEPQPEQSSPPLQGLDVIPACGDREEEEPVVRGAPSTVSFRINTASSLLEAQVEGHPGWLLVCHEGWNHSLGTLLCQQLGYLRMTHQKGVNLTDVRGNSDQQFLQLRPHQEGRLEDLWQLRSSCDSGRIVALKCSECGLPAGAVRVVGGADVPPGRWPWQVSVCQGSQHRCGGSVLAREWILTAAHCVHSSRRLQASAWLVFAGFITHGSLRQEAGVSVQEIIHHPLYNDNSLDYDIALMKLRVPLNFSNAIRAVCLPPSHQDLLQGTQCWVSGWGYTTPDKAQVAGTLKEALVPLIGTKRCNSSCMYSGELTARMLCAGYPRGQVDACQGDSGGPLVCWDGSTWRLVGIVSWGQGCAEPNHPGVYTNVAQLLPWIHQVTE
;
A
#
# COMPACT_ATOMS: atom_id res chain seq x y z
N SER A 1 -53.86 48.85 73.53
CA SER A 1 -54.03 47.44 73.12
C SER A 1 -53.47 47.14 71.72
N ALA A 2 -52.32 47.72 71.32
CA ALA A 2 -51.72 47.48 69.99
C ALA A 2 -50.27 46.94 70.01
N GLN A 3 -49.59 46.96 71.16
CA GLN A 3 -48.19 46.48 71.27
C GLN A 3 -48.05 44.99 71.59
N ALA A 4 -49.06 44.35 72.18
CA ALA A 4 -49.02 42.92 72.50
C ALA A 4 -49.23 42.00 71.27
N SER A 5 -49.87 42.49 70.20
CA SER A 5 -50.15 41.67 69.00
C SER A 5 -48.99 41.61 67.99
N CYS A 6 -48.04 42.55 68.05
CA CYS A 6 -46.94 42.64 67.07
C CYS A 6 -45.79 41.67 67.40
N VAL A 7 -45.51 41.46 68.70
CA VAL A 7 -44.46 40.54 69.16
C VAL A 7 -44.82 39.09 68.83
N THR A 8 -46.07 38.69 69.09
CA THR A 8 -46.57 37.33 68.86
C THR A 8 -46.55 36.94 67.38
N LEU A 9 -46.87 37.89 66.49
CA LEU A 9 -46.86 37.70 65.04
C LEU A 9 -45.43 37.56 64.49
N CYS A 10 -44.46 38.30 65.05
CA CYS A 10 -43.04 38.20 64.68
C CYS A 10 -42.42 36.87 65.11
N THR A 11 -42.74 36.38 66.32
CA THR A 11 -42.30 35.06 66.79
C THR A 11 -42.89 33.92 65.97
N LEU A 12 -44.18 34.01 65.59
CA LEU A 12 -44.81 33.01 64.72
C LEU A 12 -44.12 32.94 63.35
N ARG A 13 -43.83 34.10 62.75
CA ARG A 13 -43.19 34.17 61.42
C ARG A 13 -41.76 33.63 61.42
N ARG A 14 -40.99 33.86 62.49
CA ARG A 14 -39.66 33.25 62.68
C ARG A 14 -39.75 31.73 62.87
N LEU A 15 -40.76 31.24 63.59
CA LEU A 15 -40.98 29.80 63.77
C LEU A 15 -41.33 29.12 62.44
N PHE A 16 -42.21 29.72 61.62
CA PHE A 16 -42.54 29.20 60.29
C PHE A 16 -41.35 29.21 59.32
N LEU A 17 -40.49 30.24 59.38
CA LEU A 17 -39.25 30.28 58.59
C LEU A 17 -38.28 29.17 59.02
N LEU A 18 -38.10 28.95 60.33
CA LEU A 18 -37.24 27.88 60.83
C LEU A 18 -37.78 26.50 60.48
N LEU A 19 -39.09 26.28 60.55
CA LEU A 19 -39.75 25.05 60.12
C LEU A 19 -39.61 24.83 58.60
N GLY A 20 -39.71 25.89 57.79
CA GLY A 20 -39.49 25.83 56.35
C GLY A 20 -38.05 25.47 55.97
N VAL A 21 -37.06 26.08 56.63
CA VAL A 21 -35.64 25.76 56.42
C VAL A 21 -35.32 24.33 56.88
N ALA A 22 -35.86 23.90 58.02
CA ALA A 22 -35.70 22.51 58.48
C ALA A 22 -36.33 21.50 57.51
N GLY A 23 -37.51 21.81 56.95
CA GLY A 23 -38.15 20.98 55.93
C GLY A 23 -37.35 20.87 54.64
N LEU A 24 -36.75 21.97 54.18
CA LEU A 24 -35.87 22.00 52.99
C LEU A 24 -34.60 21.16 53.20
N LEU A 25 -33.96 21.27 54.37
CA LEU A 25 -32.76 20.49 54.70
C LEU A 25 -33.06 19.00 54.87
N ALA A 26 -34.21 18.65 55.45
CA ALA A 26 -34.66 17.26 55.55
C ALA A 26 -34.98 16.67 54.16
N GLY A 27 -35.58 17.47 53.27
CA GLY A 27 -35.89 17.07 51.89
C GLY A 27 -34.64 16.82 51.05
N THR A 28 -33.61 17.68 51.15
CA THR A 28 -32.35 17.46 50.43
C THR A 28 -31.56 16.28 50.97
N ALA A 29 -31.56 16.05 52.28
CA ALA A 29 -30.96 14.87 52.90
C ALA A 29 -31.67 13.57 52.49
N ALA A 30 -33.01 13.57 52.46
CA ALA A 30 -33.78 12.41 52.00
C ALA A 30 -33.59 12.15 50.50
N GLY A 31 -33.55 13.20 49.68
CA GLY A 31 -33.31 13.11 48.23
C GLY A 31 -31.91 12.59 47.90
N THR A 32 -30.88 13.08 48.57
CA THR A 32 -29.50 12.58 48.42
C THR A 32 -29.36 11.15 48.92
N TRP A 33 -30.01 10.78 50.03
CA TRP A 33 -30.03 9.41 50.53
C TRP A 33 -30.73 8.45 49.56
N LEU A 34 -31.86 8.85 48.96
CA LEU A 34 -32.55 8.06 47.93
C LEU A 34 -31.71 7.89 46.66
N LEU A 35 -31.01 8.94 46.23
CA LEU A 35 -30.10 8.89 45.07
C LEU A 35 -28.91 7.95 45.32
N VAL A 36 -28.30 8.03 46.50
CA VAL A 36 -27.22 7.10 46.91
C VAL A 36 -27.74 5.67 46.97
N LYS A 37 -28.94 5.45 47.52
CA LYS A 37 -29.57 4.12 47.58
C LYS A 37 -29.90 3.58 46.19
N HIS A 38 -30.31 4.44 45.25
CA HIS A 38 -30.63 4.02 43.88
C HIS A 38 -29.37 3.76 43.04
N LEU A 39 -28.26 4.45 43.34
CA LEU A 39 -26.96 4.23 42.69
C LEU A 39 -26.15 3.07 43.32
N GLN A 40 -26.55 2.56 44.49
CA GLN A 40 -25.89 1.46 45.20
C GLN A 40 -26.65 0.12 45.12
N GLU A 41 -27.75 0.01 44.37
CA GLU A 41 -28.34 -1.31 44.13
C GLU A 41 -27.41 -2.15 43.23
N PRO A 42 -26.87 -3.28 43.72
CA PRO A 42 -26.12 -4.22 42.90
C PRO A 42 -27.09 -4.87 41.92
N GLN A 43 -26.73 -4.93 40.64
CA GLN A 43 -27.43 -5.82 39.71
C GLN A 43 -27.33 -7.27 40.24
N PRO A 44 -28.41 -8.06 40.19
CA PRO A 44 -28.35 -9.47 40.55
C PRO A 44 -27.37 -10.17 39.60
N GLU A 45 -26.41 -10.90 40.18
CA GLU A 45 -25.55 -11.84 39.47
C GLU A 45 -26.42 -12.83 38.69
N GLN A 46 -26.53 -12.63 37.38
CA GLN A 46 -26.84 -13.74 36.48
C GLN A 46 -25.61 -14.63 36.47
N SER A 47 -25.75 -15.79 37.11
CA SER A 47 -24.82 -16.91 37.02
C SER A 47 -24.48 -17.16 35.55
N SER A 48 -23.28 -16.75 35.16
CA SER A 48 -22.67 -17.12 33.89
C SER A 48 -22.53 -18.66 33.91
N PRO A 49 -22.83 -19.37 32.80
CA PRO A 49 -22.31 -20.72 32.67
C PRO A 49 -20.77 -20.63 32.76
N PRO A 50 -20.07 -21.67 33.21
CA PRO A 50 -18.62 -21.62 33.38
C PRO A 50 -18.00 -21.11 32.08
N LEU A 51 -16.95 -20.26 32.20
CA LEU A 51 -16.09 -19.89 31.08
C LEU A 51 -15.61 -21.18 30.39
N GLN A 52 -16.39 -21.64 29.41
CA GLN A 52 -15.86 -22.33 28.25
C GLN A 52 -14.87 -21.34 27.66
N GLY A 53 -13.67 -21.86 27.37
CA GLY A 53 -12.46 -21.08 27.22
C GLY A 53 -12.64 -19.89 26.31
N LEU A 54 -11.73 -18.91 26.43
CA LEU A 54 -11.39 -18.05 25.31
C LEU A 54 -11.39 -18.94 24.06
N ASP A 55 -12.43 -18.82 23.24
CA ASP A 55 -12.45 -19.39 21.92
C ASP A 55 -11.31 -18.67 21.22
N VAL A 56 -10.13 -19.27 21.28
CA VAL A 56 -9.05 -18.99 20.36
C VAL A 56 -9.70 -19.28 19.03
N ILE A 57 -10.19 -18.24 18.34
CA ILE A 57 -10.70 -18.38 16.98
C ILE A 57 -9.61 -19.18 16.27
N PRO A 58 -9.88 -20.43 15.85
CA PRO A 58 -8.84 -21.27 15.32
C PRO A 58 -8.27 -20.52 14.12
N ALA A 59 -6.97 -20.21 14.17
CA ALA A 59 -6.30 -19.68 13.01
C ALA A 59 -6.53 -20.68 11.87
N CYS A 60 -6.97 -20.21 10.70
CA CYS A 60 -7.15 -21.06 9.53
C CYS A 60 -5.93 -21.98 9.36
N GLY A 61 -6.12 -23.30 9.36
CA GLY A 61 -5.02 -24.27 9.35
C GLY A 61 -4.13 -24.18 8.10
N ASP A 62 -2.83 -24.48 8.25
CA ASP A 62 -1.82 -24.42 7.18
C ASP A 62 -1.82 -25.68 6.29
N ARG A 63 -2.95 -26.00 5.65
CA ARG A 63 -3.03 -27.15 4.73
C ARG A 63 -3.46 -26.72 3.34
N GLU A 64 -2.60 -25.98 2.66
CA GLU A 64 -2.74 -25.72 1.22
C GLU A 64 -1.37 -25.81 0.54
N GLU A 65 -1.36 -26.33 -0.69
CA GLU A 65 -0.18 -26.38 -1.57
C GLU A 65 0.31 -24.96 -1.89
N GLU A 66 1.61 -24.80 -2.14
CA GLU A 66 2.19 -23.51 -2.53
C GLU A 66 1.66 -23.08 -3.91
N GLU A 67 0.58 -22.30 -3.94
CA GLU A 67 0.10 -21.61 -5.13
C GLU A 67 0.66 -20.18 -5.23
N PRO A 68 0.92 -19.66 -6.44
CA PRO A 68 1.34 -18.28 -6.64
C PRO A 68 0.21 -17.29 -6.31
N VAL A 69 0.55 -16.23 -5.57
CA VAL A 69 -0.33 -15.12 -5.19
C VAL A 69 -0.39 -14.06 -6.29
N VAL A 70 0.75 -13.80 -6.93
CA VAL A 70 0.83 -13.05 -8.17
C VAL A 70 1.16 -14.04 -9.26
N ARG A 71 0.34 -14.10 -10.32
CA ARG A 71 0.56 -14.99 -11.46
C ARG A 71 1.27 -14.26 -12.57
N GLY A 72 2.48 -14.73 -12.89
CA GLY A 72 3.12 -14.52 -14.17
C GLY A 72 2.75 -15.63 -15.16
N ALA A 73 2.74 -15.33 -16.45
CA ALA A 73 2.69 -16.39 -17.46
C ALA A 73 4.10 -16.98 -17.64
N PRO A 74 4.28 -18.31 -17.74
CA PRO A 74 5.59 -18.90 -18.00
C PRO A 74 6.12 -18.41 -19.36
N SER A 75 7.35 -17.89 -19.36
CA SER A 75 7.99 -17.30 -20.54
C SER A 75 9.10 -18.21 -21.07
N THR A 76 9.05 -18.56 -22.37
CA THR A 76 10.07 -19.37 -23.07
C THR A 76 11.41 -18.63 -23.19
N VAL A 77 11.38 -17.29 -23.11
CA VAL A 77 12.54 -16.42 -23.12
C VAL A 77 12.47 -15.44 -21.96
N SER A 78 13.52 -15.40 -21.15
CA SER A 78 13.70 -14.43 -20.06
C SER A 78 14.65 -13.31 -20.50
N PHE A 79 14.40 -12.08 -20.03
CA PHE A 79 15.23 -10.92 -20.36
C PHE A 79 15.86 -10.32 -19.11
N ARG A 80 17.02 -9.68 -19.28
CA ARG A 80 17.61 -8.79 -18.28
C ARG A 80 18.42 -7.70 -18.96
N ILE A 81 18.64 -6.62 -18.23
CA ILE A 81 19.53 -5.54 -18.65
C ILE A 81 20.74 -5.57 -17.75
N ASN A 82 21.92 -5.69 -18.34
CA ASN A 82 23.17 -5.64 -17.60
C ASN A 82 23.36 -4.23 -17.02
N THR A 83 23.44 -4.10 -15.70
CA THR A 83 23.49 -2.79 -15.03
C THR A 83 24.78 -2.04 -15.29
N ALA A 84 25.90 -2.72 -15.59
CA ALA A 84 27.18 -2.08 -15.85
C ALA A 84 27.31 -1.59 -17.30
N SER A 85 26.85 -2.40 -18.27
CA SER A 85 27.03 -2.11 -19.71
C SER A 85 25.76 -1.58 -20.40
N SER A 86 24.60 -1.68 -19.74
CA SER A 86 23.27 -1.44 -20.33
C SER A 86 22.94 -2.33 -21.52
N LEU A 87 23.65 -3.45 -21.69
CA LEU A 87 23.38 -4.40 -22.77
C LEU A 87 22.17 -5.25 -22.42
N LEU A 88 21.32 -5.47 -23.42
CA LEU A 88 20.19 -6.37 -23.30
C LEU A 88 20.67 -7.81 -23.46
N GLU A 89 20.33 -8.62 -22.46
CA GLU A 89 20.64 -10.04 -22.41
C GLU A 89 19.34 -10.84 -22.33
N ALA A 90 19.30 -11.99 -23.02
CA ALA A 90 18.17 -12.88 -23.03
C ALA A 90 18.61 -14.33 -22.79
N GLN A 91 17.81 -15.09 -22.05
CA GLN A 91 18.02 -16.51 -21.81
C GLN A 91 16.84 -17.29 -22.37
N VAL A 92 17.13 -18.27 -23.22
CA VAL A 92 16.14 -19.19 -23.79
C VAL A 92 16.08 -20.43 -22.92
N GLU A 93 14.87 -20.95 -22.68
CA GLU A 93 14.69 -22.21 -21.96
C GLU A 93 15.52 -23.34 -22.58
N GLY A 94 16.26 -24.08 -21.75
CA GLY A 94 17.15 -25.16 -22.18
C GLY A 94 18.50 -24.72 -22.75
N HIS A 95 18.77 -23.42 -22.92
CA HIS A 95 20.08 -22.90 -23.35
C HIS A 95 20.97 -22.52 -22.16
N PRO A 96 22.26 -22.93 -22.14
CA PRO A 96 23.16 -22.55 -21.05
C PRO A 96 23.61 -21.09 -21.18
N GLY A 97 23.13 -20.25 -20.27
CA GLY A 97 23.62 -18.88 -20.09
C GLY A 97 22.81 -17.80 -20.80
N TRP A 98 23.31 -16.57 -20.68
CA TRP A 98 22.67 -15.36 -21.18
C TRP A 98 23.30 -14.92 -22.51
N LEU A 99 22.45 -14.65 -23.49
CA LEU A 99 22.84 -14.29 -24.86
C LEU A 99 22.62 -12.81 -25.08
N LEU A 100 23.51 -12.18 -25.85
CA LEU A 100 23.32 -10.80 -26.28
C LEU A 100 22.28 -10.73 -27.39
N VAL A 101 21.52 -9.65 -27.41
CA VAL A 101 20.45 -9.44 -28.39
C VAL A 101 20.93 -8.60 -29.57
N CYS A 102 20.74 -9.14 -30.77
CA CYS A 102 21.02 -8.52 -32.05
C CYS A 102 20.11 -7.30 -32.31
N HIS A 103 20.66 -6.22 -32.90
CA HIS A 103 19.95 -4.95 -33.12
C HIS A 103 19.02 -4.95 -34.36
N GLU A 104 19.11 -5.97 -35.20
CA GLU A 104 18.35 -6.13 -36.44
C GLU A 104 16.87 -6.32 -36.13
N GLY A 105 16.02 -5.51 -36.77
CA GLY A 105 14.59 -5.49 -36.51
C GLY A 105 14.19 -4.84 -35.19
N TRP A 106 15.15 -4.37 -34.39
CA TRP A 106 14.87 -3.68 -33.13
C TRP A 106 14.23 -2.31 -33.38
N ASN A 107 13.22 -1.97 -32.59
CA ASN A 107 12.52 -0.69 -32.69
C ASN A 107 12.13 -0.14 -31.30
N HIS A 108 11.65 1.11 -31.30
CA HIS A 108 11.28 1.82 -30.08
C HIS A 108 10.15 1.13 -29.29
N SER A 109 9.11 0.69 -29.96
CA SER A 109 7.96 0.04 -29.31
C SER A 109 8.38 -1.24 -28.58
N LEU A 110 9.31 -2.00 -29.17
CA LEU A 110 9.86 -3.20 -28.56
C LEU A 110 10.67 -2.89 -27.30
N GLY A 111 11.49 -1.84 -27.33
CA GLY A 111 12.23 -1.40 -26.16
C GLY A 111 11.32 -0.92 -25.02
N THR A 112 10.25 -0.19 -25.35
CA THR A 112 9.22 0.19 -24.37
C THR A 112 8.56 -1.05 -23.75
N LEU A 113 8.09 -1.98 -24.59
CA LEU A 113 7.43 -3.21 -24.13
C LEU A 113 8.35 -4.04 -23.24
N LEU A 114 9.63 -4.17 -23.59
CA LEU A 114 10.58 -4.95 -22.79
C LEU A 114 10.86 -4.27 -21.44
N CYS A 115 11.01 -2.95 -21.41
CA CYS A 115 11.13 -2.22 -20.14
C CYS A 115 9.90 -2.44 -19.24
N GLN A 116 8.70 -2.36 -19.81
CA GLN A 116 7.44 -2.61 -19.10
C GLN A 116 7.37 -4.05 -18.57
N GLN A 117 7.72 -5.05 -19.40
CA GLN A 117 7.73 -6.45 -19.02
C GLN A 117 8.71 -6.76 -17.88
N LEU A 118 9.84 -6.03 -17.82
CA LEU A 118 10.80 -6.12 -16.71
C LEU A 118 10.36 -5.38 -15.43
N GLY A 119 9.20 -4.71 -15.46
CA GLY A 119 8.63 -3.96 -14.33
C GLY A 119 9.16 -2.54 -14.18
N TYR A 120 9.78 -1.98 -15.23
CA TYR A 120 10.10 -0.55 -15.28
C TYR A 120 8.93 0.23 -15.88
N LEU A 121 8.74 1.48 -15.46
CA LEU A 121 7.62 2.28 -15.96
C LEU A 121 7.74 2.61 -17.45
N ARG A 122 8.95 3.00 -17.90
CA ARG A 122 9.21 3.38 -19.30
C ARG A 122 10.66 3.16 -19.73
N MET A 123 10.86 3.11 -21.04
CA MET A 123 12.19 3.19 -21.66
C MET A 123 12.71 4.64 -21.60
N THR A 124 14.00 4.80 -21.27
CA THR A 124 14.65 6.13 -21.24
C THR A 124 15.68 6.30 -22.36
N HIS A 125 16.33 5.22 -22.78
CA HIS A 125 17.31 5.25 -23.86
C HIS A 125 17.45 3.89 -24.52
N GLN A 126 17.75 3.88 -25.82
CA GLN A 126 18.12 2.68 -26.57
C GLN A 126 19.15 3.04 -27.64
N LYS A 127 20.06 2.12 -27.94
CA LYS A 127 21.01 2.26 -29.05
C LYS A 127 21.55 0.90 -29.51
N GLY A 128 21.98 0.84 -30.76
CA GLY A 128 22.86 -0.23 -31.23
C GLY A 128 24.30 0.03 -30.80
N VAL A 129 24.97 -0.99 -30.28
CA VAL A 129 26.40 -0.98 -29.91
C VAL A 129 27.14 -1.94 -30.82
N ASN A 130 28.31 -1.55 -31.32
CA ASN A 130 29.11 -2.43 -32.18
C ASN A 130 29.68 -3.59 -31.36
N LEU A 131 29.65 -4.80 -31.90
CA LEU A 131 30.21 -5.99 -31.26
C LEU A 131 31.71 -5.85 -30.97
N THR A 132 32.45 -5.10 -31.78
CA THR A 132 33.89 -4.81 -31.58
C THR A 132 34.20 -4.08 -30.28
N ASP A 133 33.22 -3.35 -29.76
CA ASP A 133 33.39 -2.52 -28.56
C ASP A 133 33.07 -3.31 -27.28
N VAL A 134 32.60 -4.54 -27.42
CA VAL A 134 32.21 -5.43 -26.32
C VAL A 134 33.19 -6.60 -26.24
N ARG A 135 33.74 -6.85 -25.05
CA ARG A 135 34.58 -8.04 -24.82
C ARG A 135 33.70 -9.28 -24.85
N GLY A 136 33.73 -10.02 -25.96
CA GLY A 136 33.03 -11.29 -26.14
C GLY A 136 33.97 -12.43 -26.54
N ASN A 137 33.56 -13.67 -26.28
CA ASN A 137 34.24 -14.86 -26.79
C ASN A 137 33.84 -15.12 -28.25
N SER A 138 34.75 -15.65 -29.05
CA SER A 138 34.54 -15.93 -30.47
C SER A 138 33.42 -16.95 -30.76
N ASP A 139 33.07 -17.78 -29.77
CA ASP A 139 32.02 -18.82 -29.88
C ASP A 139 30.66 -18.39 -29.29
N GLN A 140 30.46 -17.10 -29.03
CA GLN A 140 29.23 -16.60 -28.44
C GLN A 140 28.06 -16.64 -29.44
N GLN A 141 26.93 -17.19 -28.99
CA GLN A 141 25.66 -17.13 -29.73
C GLN A 141 24.88 -15.87 -29.35
N PHE A 142 23.93 -15.52 -30.21
CA PHE A 142 23.11 -14.33 -30.09
C PHE A 142 21.63 -14.66 -30.25
N LEU A 143 20.79 -13.76 -29.76
CA LEU A 143 19.35 -13.83 -29.97
C LEU A 143 18.91 -12.71 -30.91
N GLN A 144 18.11 -13.04 -31.92
CA GLN A 144 17.60 -12.06 -32.90
C GLN A 144 16.09 -12.21 -33.05
N LEU A 145 15.43 -11.09 -33.39
CA LEU A 145 14.02 -11.08 -33.76
C LEU A 145 13.79 -11.87 -35.07
N ARG A 146 12.71 -12.65 -35.09
CA ARG A 146 12.22 -13.33 -36.28
C ARG A 146 11.56 -12.30 -37.21
N PRO A 147 11.92 -12.25 -38.50
CA PRO A 147 11.25 -11.38 -39.46
C PRO A 147 9.77 -11.76 -39.60
N HIS A 148 8.88 -10.76 -39.71
CA HIS A 148 7.47 -10.93 -40.10
C HIS A 148 6.62 -11.83 -39.18
N GLN A 149 6.91 -11.87 -37.88
CA GLN A 149 6.08 -12.55 -36.88
C GLN A 149 5.42 -11.51 -35.97
N GLU A 150 4.11 -11.68 -35.75
CA GLU A 150 3.33 -10.98 -34.73
C GLU A 150 2.97 -12.00 -33.65
N GLY A 151 3.05 -11.61 -32.38
CA GLY A 151 2.85 -12.54 -31.27
C GLY A 151 3.31 -11.95 -29.94
N ARG A 152 3.37 -12.80 -28.90
CA ARG A 152 3.91 -12.41 -27.60
C ARG A 152 5.41 -12.19 -27.70
N LEU A 153 5.97 -11.32 -26.86
CA LEU A 153 7.38 -10.95 -26.92
C LEU A 153 8.28 -12.18 -26.95
N GLU A 154 8.02 -13.15 -26.08
CA GLU A 154 8.78 -14.38 -25.92
C GLU A 154 8.85 -15.28 -27.18
N ASP A 155 7.88 -15.19 -28.09
CA ASP A 155 7.80 -16.04 -29.28
C ASP A 155 8.58 -15.46 -30.49
N LEU A 156 9.01 -14.20 -30.39
CA LEU A 156 9.60 -13.46 -31.50
C LEU A 156 11.09 -13.77 -31.72
N TRP A 157 11.68 -14.71 -30.98
CA TRP A 157 13.14 -14.87 -30.91
C TRP A 157 13.67 -16.12 -31.59
N GLN A 158 14.86 -16.01 -32.15
CA GLN A 158 15.62 -17.12 -32.73
C GLN A 158 17.11 -17.01 -32.38
N LEU A 159 17.74 -18.16 -32.19
CA LEU A 159 19.18 -18.26 -31.98
C LEU A 159 19.94 -17.99 -33.27
N ARG A 160 21.06 -17.26 -33.18
CA ARG A 160 21.98 -16.96 -34.27
C ARG A 160 23.42 -17.16 -33.83
N SER A 161 24.29 -17.51 -34.78
CA SER A 161 25.74 -17.55 -34.56
C SER A 161 26.39 -16.16 -34.64
N SER A 162 25.72 -15.17 -35.23
CA SER A 162 26.21 -13.80 -35.40
C SER A 162 25.06 -12.82 -35.69
N CYS A 163 25.27 -11.54 -35.39
CA CYS A 163 24.38 -10.45 -35.82
C CYS A 163 24.85 -9.89 -37.17
N ASP A 164 23.98 -9.89 -38.18
CA ASP A 164 24.29 -9.53 -39.58
C ASP A 164 24.80 -8.08 -39.76
N SER A 165 24.37 -7.16 -38.90
CA SER A 165 24.75 -5.75 -38.80
C SER A 165 26.01 -5.51 -37.96
N GLY A 166 26.52 -6.54 -37.27
CA GLY A 166 27.63 -6.41 -36.34
C GLY A 166 27.27 -5.63 -35.06
N ARG A 167 25.98 -5.43 -34.76
CA ARG A 167 25.50 -4.59 -33.65
C ARG A 167 24.53 -5.33 -32.73
N ILE A 168 24.58 -4.98 -31.45
CA ILE A 168 23.72 -5.50 -30.38
C ILE A 168 22.95 -4.37 -29.69
N VAL A 169 21.90 -4.74 -28.95
CA VAL A 169 21.01 -3.80 -28.28
C VAL A 169 21.58 -3.38 -26.93
N ALA A 170 21.73 -2.07 -26.74
CA ALA A 170 21.80 -1.47 -25.41
C ALA A 170 20.47 -0.78 -25.10
N LEU A 171 19.91 -1.09 -23.94
CA LEU A 171 18.61 -0.62 -23.47
C LEU A 171 18.76 -0.06 -22.05
N LYS A 172 18.17 1.11 -21.81
CA LYS A 172 18.02 1.69 -20.48
C LYS A 172 16.56 1.98 -20.21
N CYS A 173 16.09 1.51 -19.07
CA CYS A 173 14.76 1.80 -18.55
C CYS A 173 14.84 2.87 -17.46
N SER A 174 13.68 3.33 -16.98
CA SER A 174 13.59 4.27 -15.85
C SER A 174 14.14 3.64 -14.57
N GLU A 175 14.98 4.36 -13.82
CA GLU A 175 15.47 3.89 -12.52
C GLU A 175 14.34 3.80 -11.48
N CYS A 176 14.28 2.70 -10.74
CA CYS A 176 13.29 2.47 -9.69
C CYS A 176 13.76 1.39 -8.70
N GLY A 177 13.08 1.27 -7.55
CA GLY A 177 13.18 0.13 -6.63
C GLY A 177 14.55 -0.08 -5.96
N LEU A 178 15.46 0.89 -6.09
CA LEU A 178 16.80 0.78 -5.54
C LEU A 178 16.77 0.82 -4.01
N PRO A 179 17.53 -0.05 -3.32
CA PRO A 179 17.64 0.00 -1.87
C PRO A 179 18.30 1.32 -1.45
N ALA A 180 17.67 2.03 -0.52
CA ALA A 180 18.38 3.05 0.23
C ALA A 180 19.47 2.38 1.07
N GLY A 181 20.65 3.01 1.14
CA GLY A 181 21.83 2.45 1.82
C GLY A 181 21.47 1.75 3.14
N ALA A 182 21.96 0.52 3.30
CA ALA A 182 21.50 -0.45 4.28
C ALA A 182 21.36 0.11 5.70
N VAL A 183 20.11 0.24 6.17
CA VAL A 183 19.80 0.28 7.60
C VAL A 183 18.79 -0.82 7.85
N ARG A 184 19.21 -1.90 8.52
CA ARG A 184 18.36 -3.03 8.91
C ARG A 184 17.64 -2.66 10.22
N VAL A 185 16.31 -2.68 10.22
CA VAL A 185 15.49 -2.52 11.44
C VAL A 185 14.41 -3.61 11.45
N VAL A 186 14.10 -4.12 12.65
CA VAL A 186 13.20 -5.25 12.91
C VAL A 186 12.05 -4.75 13.80
N GLY A 187 10.79 -4.99 13.40
CA GLY A 187 9.62 -4.96 14.29
C GLY A 187 9.00 -3.59 14.64
N GLY A 188 8.36 -2.91 13.67
CA GLY A 188 7.44 -1.80 13.96
C GLY A 188 8.05 -0.49 14.48
N ALA A 189 9.37 -0.34 14.36
CA ALA A 189 10.12 0.84 14.83
C ALA A 189 10.04 2.03 13.84
N ASP A 190 10.44 3.21 14.30
CA ASP A 190 10.49 4.42 13.46
C ASP A 190 11.39 4.22 12.23
N VAL A 191 10.89 4.63 11.06
CA VAL A 191 11.58 4.48 9.79
C VAL A 191 12.68 5.56 9.66
N PRO A 192 13.96 5.20 9.40
CA PRO A 192 14.97 6.20 9.10
C PRO A 192 14.65 6.91 7.78
N PRO A 193 14.96 8.21 7.64
CA PRO A 193 14.72 8.96 6.42
C PRO A 193 15.28 8.24 5.18
N GLY A 194 14.46 8.12 4.15
CA GLY A 194 14.85 7.53 2.86
C GLY A 194 14.81 6.02 2.77
N ARG A 195 14.44 5.26 3.83
CA ARG A 195 14.27 3.80 3.73
C ARG A 195 13.22 3.37 2.71
N TRP A 196 12.10 4.10 2.66
CA TRP A 196 11.03 3.92 1.67
C TRP A 196 10.90 5.18 0.81
N PRO A 197 11.83 5.42 -0.13
CA PRO A 197 11.95 6.70 -0.83
C PRO A 197 10.79 6.95 -1.81
N TRP A 198 9.97 5.94 -2.08
CA TRP A 198 8.75 6.04 -2.88
C TRP A 198 7.51 6.35 -2.05
N GLN A 199 7.57 6.25 -0.72
CA GLN A 199 6.43 6.56 0.14
C GLN A 199 6.07 8.03 0.02
N VAL A 200 4.78 8.30 -0.22
CA VAL A 200 4.23 9.67 -0.16
C VAL A 200 3.01 9.74 0.75
N SER A 201 2.74 10.94 1.23
CA SER A 201 1.48 11.30 1.88
C SER A 201 0.62 12.08 0.88
N VAL A 202 -0.58 11.57 0.64
CA VAL A 202 -1.61 12.20 -0.17
C VAL A 202 -2.52 12.99 0.76
N CYS A 203 -2.49 14.31 0.62
CA CYS A 203 -3.22 15.24 1.47
C CYS A 203 -4.29 15.99 0.67
N GLN A 204 -5.42 16.26 1.32
CA GLN A 204 -6.41 17.22 0.85
C GLN A 204 -6.25 18.48 1.70
N GLY A 205 -5.79 19.58 1.08
CA GLY A 205 -5.23 20.70 1.84
C GLY A 205 -4.02 20.24 2.67
N SER A 206 -4.01 20.55 3.97
CA SER A 206 -2.97 20.12 4.92
C SER A 206 -3.27 18.81 5.65
N GLN A 207 -4.43 18.20 5.41
CA GLN A 207 -4.85 16.99 6.10
C GLN A 207 -4.43 15.74 5.32
N HIS A 208 -3.63 14.87 5.96
CA HIS A 208 -3.35 13.54 5.45
C HIS A 208 -4.64 12.75 5.26
N ARG A 209 -4.80 12.17 4.07
CA ARG A 209 -5.94 11.33 3.71
C ARG A 209 -5.51 9.88 3.49
N CYS A 210 -4.42 9.70 2.75
CA CYS A 210 -3.95 8.40 2.30
C CYS A 210 -2.43 8.40 2.09
N GLY A 211 -1.87 7.21 1.96
CA GLY A 211 -0.55 6.97 1.38
C GLY A 211 -0.55 6.99 -0.15
N GLY A 212 0.63 6.80 -0.71
CA GLY A 212 0.87 6.63 -2.14
C GLY A 212 2.28 6.17 -2.42
N SER A 213 2.55 5.86 -3.68
CA SER A 213 3.85 5.39 -4.18
C SER A 213 4.32 6.22 -5.38
N VAL A 214 5.56 6.69 -5.36
CA VAL A 214 6.19 7.33 -6.53
C VAL A 214 6.47 6.27 -7.60
N LEU A 215 5.87 6.41 -8.79
CA LEU A 215 6.20 5.58 -9.97
C LEU A 215 7.19 6.31 -10.91
N ALA A 216 7.08 7.62 -11.00
CA ALA A 216 8.02 8.49 -11.70
C ALA A 216 8.01 9.88 -11.09
N ARG A 217 8.88 10.77 -11.57
CA ARG A 217 9.00 12.13 -11.04
C ARG A 217 7.66 12.88 -11.00
N GLU A 218 6.77 12.61 -11.93
CA GLU A 218 5.46 13.28 -12.03
C GLU A 218 4.26 12.36 -11.75
N TRP A 219 4.48 11.09 -11.43
CA TRP A 219 3.42 10.09 -11.31
C TRP A 219 3.43 9.42 -9.95
N ILE A 220 2.29 9.51 -9.26
CA ILE A 220 2.01 8.87 -7.98
C ILE A 220 0.89 7.85 -8.16
N LEU A 221 1.08 6.65 -7.64
CA LEU A 221 0.05 5.61 -7.53
C LEU A 221 -0.56 5.62 -6.13
N THR A 222 -1.89 5.51 -6.04
CA THR A 222 -2.64 5.43 -4.78
C THR A 222 -3.92 4.63 -5.01
N ALA A 223 -4.77 4.49 -3.98
CA ALA A 223 -6.06 3.82 -4.08
C ALA A 223 -7.13 4.77 -4.64
N ALA A 224 -8.12 4.24 -5.35
CA ALA A 224 -9.22 5.03 -5.90
C ALA A 224 -10.13 5.57 -4.80
N HIS A 225 -10.41 4.79 -3.76
CA HIS A 225 -11.29 5.18 -2.66
C HIS A 225 -10.78 6.43 -1.92
N CYS A 226 -9.46 6.66 -1.92
CA CYS A 226 -8.83 7.86 -1.36
C CYS A 226 -9.33 9.15 -2.00
N VAL A 227 -9.63 9.12 -3.31
CA VAL A 227 -9.94 10.30 -4.12
C VAL A 227 -11.37 10.29 -4.67
N HIS A 228 -12.03 9.13 -4.73
CA HIS A 228 -13.31 8.94 -5.39
C HIS A 228 -14.44 9.79 -4.77
N SER A 229 -14.56 9.77 -3.45
CA SER A 229 -15.56 10.56 -2.71
C SER A 229 -15.40 12.08 -2.93
N SER A 230 -14.21 12.51 -3.31
CA SER A 230 -13.81 13.90 -3.53
C SER A 230 -13.68 14.26 -5.02
N ARG A 231 -14.22 13.45 -5.94
CA ARG A 231 -14.14 13.67 -7.41
C ARG A 231 -14.70 15.00 -7.92
N ARG A 232 -15.48 15.71 -7.11
CA ARG A 232 -16.01 17.05 -7.43
C ARG A 232 -15.01 18.17 -7.12
N LEU A 233 -13.98 17.89 -6.33
CA LEU A 233 -12.92 18.85 -6.04
C LEU A 233 -11.94 18.92 -7.21
N GLN A 234 -11.38 20.11 -7.41
CA GLN A 234 -10.30 20.28 -8.38
C GLN A 234 -9.08 19.48 -7.92
N ALA A 235 -8.34 18.90 -8.88
CA ALA A 235 -7.09 18.19 -8.59
C ALA A 235 -6.09 19.07 -7.79
N SER A 236 -6.07 20.37 -8.05
CA SER A 236 -5.23 21.35 -7.35
C SER A 236 -5.48 21.46 -5.84
N ALA A 237 -6.62 20.98 -5.34
CA ALA A 237 -6.92 20.91 -3.91
C ALA A 237 -6.13 19.81 -3.18
N TRP A 238 -5.46 18.93 -3.93
CA TRP A 238 -4.63 17.85 -3.42
C TRP A 238 -3.16 18.24 -3.44
N LEU A 239 -2.46 17.86 -2.37
CA LEU A 239 -1.03 18.00 -2.20
C LEU A 239 -0.40 16.63 -1.97
N VAL A 240 0.72 16.38 -2.63
CA VAL A 240 1.56 15.21 -2.38
C VAL A 240 2.83 15.66 -1.69
N PHE A 241 3.12 15.03 -0.55
CA PHE A 241 4.37 15.23 0.16
C PHE A 241 5.24 13.99 0.02
N ALA A 242 6.53 14.17 -0.27
CA ALA A 242 7.51 13.10 -0.46
C ALA A 242 8.81 13.41 0.28
N GLY A 243 9.57 12.38 0.67
CA GLY A 243 10.92 12.54 1.23
C GLY A 243 10.98 13.00 2.70
N PHE A 244 9.90 12.83 3.45
CA PHE A 244 9.84 13.14 4.87
C PHE A 244 9.26 11.93 5.63
N ILE A 245 9.53 11.86 6.94
CA ILE A 245 9.03 10.79 7.82
C ILE A 245 8.10 11.33 8.91
N THR A 246 8.20 12.59 9.29
CA THR A 246 7.45 13.17 10.42
C THR A 246 6.32 14.07 9.93
N HIS A 247 5.07 13.75 10.28
CA HIS A 247 3.89 14.51 9.84
C HIS A 247 3.84 15.93 10.45
N GLY A 248 4.40 16.12 11.65
CA GLY A 248 4.44 17.41 12.34
C GLY A 248 5.30 18.51 11.69
N SER A 249 6.08 18.17 10.66
CA SER A 249 6.94 19.13 9.93
C SER A 249 6.36 19.60 8.58
N LEU A 250 5.12 19.21 8.25
CA LEU A 250 4.50 19.53 6.96
C LEU A 250 4.10 21.01 6.88
N ARG A 251 4.99 21.82 6.30
CA ARG A 251 4.64 23.16 5.80
C ARG A 251 3.94 23.02 4.45
N GLN A 252 2.82 23.71 4.25
CA GLN A 252 2.01 23.58 3.03
C GLN A 252 2.82 23.87 1.76
N GLU A 253 3.82 24.73 1.87
CA GLU A 253 4.74 25.12 0.79
C GLU A 253 5.69 23.98 0.35
N ALA A 254 5.83 22.91 1.15
CA ALA A 254 6.64 21.75 0.80
C ALA A 254 5.85 20.69 0.00
N GLY A 255 4.53 20.81 -0.08
CA GLY A 255 3.66 19.89 -0.82
C GLY A 255 3.63 20.21 -2.31
N VAL A 256 3.65 19.18 -3.15
CA VAL A 256 3.52 19.32 -4.60
C VAL A 256 2.05 19.22 -4.99
N SER A 257 1.53 20.26 -5.63
CA SER A 257 0.15 20.30 -6.11
C SER A 257 -0.10 19.31 -7.24
N VAL A 258 -1.28 18.68 -7.22
CA VAL A 258 -1.71 17.71 -8.22
C VAL A 258 -2.37 18.42 -9.41
N GLN A 259 -1.95 18.06 -10.62
CA GLN A 259 -2.51 18.54 -11.87
C GLN A 259 -3.76 17.75 -12.28
N GLU A 260 -3.70 16.42 -12.13
CA GLU A 260 -4.75 15.52 -12.61
C GLU A 260 -4.85 14.29 -11.72
N ILE A 261 -6.07 13.79 -11.53
CA ILE A 261 -6.37 12.56 -10.79
C ILE A 261 -7.16 11.64 -11.70
N ILE A 262 -6.64 10.44 -11.93
CA ILE A 262 -7.17 9.45 -12.86
C ILE A 262 -7.42 8.18 -12.05
N HIS A 263 -8.68 7.94 -11.65
CA HIS A 263 -9.06 6.67 -11.04
C HIS A 263 -9.46 5.67 -12.11
N HIS A 264 -9.34 4.38 -11.80
CA HIS A 264 -9.72 3.35 -12.75
C HIS A 264 -11.20 3.48 -13.13
N PRO A 265 -11.56 3.42 -14.42
CA PRO A 265 -12.96 3.62 -14.87
C PRO A 265 -13.92 2.54 -14.38
N LEU A 266 -13.41 1.37 -14.02
CA LEU A 266 -14.18 0.25 -13.46
C LEU A 266 -14.16 0.19 -11.92
N TYR A 267 -13.64 1.23 -11.24
CA TYR A 267 -13.67 1.28 -9.77
C TYR A 267 -15.10 1.17 -9.24
N ASN A 268 -15.30 0.28 -8.27
CA ASN A 268 -16.59 0.06 -7.63
C ASN A 268 -16.49 0.31 -6.12
N ASP A 269 -17.15 1.37 -5.66
CA ASP A 269 -17.10 1.83 -4.25
C ASP A 269 -17.78 0.87 -3.26
N ASN A 270 -18.61 -0.07 -3.73
CA ASN A 270 -19.25 -1.07 -2.89
C ASN A 270 -18.35 -2.29 -2.67
N SER A 271 -17.71 -2.78 -3.74
CA SER A 271 -16.85 -3.97 -3.67
C SER A 271 -15.37 -3.66 -3.51
N LEU A 272 -14.98 -2.39 -3.59
CA LEU A 272 -13.59 -1.91 -3.65
C LEU A 272 -12.75 -2.61 -4.73
N ASP A 273 -13.40 -3.05 -5.81
CA ASP A 273 -12.72 -3.64 -6.96
C ASP A 273 -12.18 -2.54 -7.87
N TYR A 274 -11.06 -2.80 -8.53
CA TYR A 274 -10.29 -1.79 -9.27
C TYR A 274 -9.94 -0.55 -8.43
N ASP A 275 -9.60 -0.75 -7.16
CA ASP A 275 -9.25 0.32 -6.21
C ASP A 275 -7.86 0.92 -6.45
N ILE A 276 -7.70 1.58 -7.61
CA ILE A 276 -6.44 2.17 -8.05
C ILE A 276 -6.67 3.55 -8.69
N ALA A 277 -5.77 4.47 -8.39
CA ALA A 277 -5.73 5.79 -9.00
C ALA A 277 -4.29 6.27 -9.24
N LEU A 278 -4.12 7.05 -10.30
CA LEU A 278 -2.91 7.78 -10.62
C LEU A 278 -3.12 9.27 -10.36
N MET A 279 -2.13 9.92 -9.77
CA MET A 279 -2.09 11.37 -9.62
C MET A 279 -0.89 11.90 -10.42
N LYS A 280 -1.17 12.81 -11.36
CA LYS A 280 -0.14 13.53 -12.09
C LYS A 280 0.22 14.81 -11.34
N LEU A 281 1.48 14.96 -10.97
CA LEU A 281 1.97 16.14 -10.27
C LEU A 281 2.15 17.31 -11.23
N ARG A 282 1.84 18.52 -10.75
CA ARG A 282 2.02 19.75 -11.54
C ARG A 282 3.49 20.08 -11.80
N VAL A 283 4.37 19.71 -10.87
CA VAL A 283 5.81 19.88 -10.98
C VAL A 283 6.49 18.55 -10.67
N PRO A 284 7.46 18.08 -11.48
CA PRO A 284 8.17 16.84 -11.21
C PRO A 284 8.97 16.90 -9.90
N LEU A 285 8.94 15.80 -9.14
CA LEU A 285 9.76 15.59 -7.96
C LEU A 285 11.25 15.58 -8.30
N ASN A 286 12.05 16.16 -7.40
CA ASN A 286 13.49 16.08 -7.44
C ASN A 286 13.95 14.81 -6.73
N PHE A 287 14.29 13.79 -7.52
CA PHE A 287 14.82 12.54 -6.98
C PHE A 287 16.11 12.77 -6.19
N SER A 288 16.20 12.07 -5.06
CA SER A 288 17.28 12.16 -4.09
C SER A 288 17.43 10.81 -3.37
N ASN A 289 18.23 10.74 -2.31
CA ASN A 289 18.27 9.54 -1.46
C ASN A 289 16.97 9.32 -0.66
N ALA A 290 16.15 10.36 -0.51
CA ALA A 290 14.88 10.28 0.22
C ALA A 290 13.66 10.20 -0.71
N ILE A 291 13.82 10.47 -2.01
CA ILE A 291 12.73 10.48 -3.01
C ILE A 291 13.18 9.69 -4.24
N ARG A 292 12.58 8.53 -4.50
CA ARG A 292 12.83 7.69 -5.67
C ARG A 292 11.58 6.92 -6.06
N ALA A 293 11.51 6.47 -7.32
CA ALA A 293 10.45 5.60 -7.77
C ALA A 293 10.59 4.17 -7.22
N VAL A 294 9.47 3.48 -7.01
CA VAL A 294 9.40 2.03 -6.82
C VAL A 294 9.21 1.34 -8.17
N CYS A 295 9.75 0.12 -8.35
CA CYS A 295 9.49 -0.63 -9.57
C CYS A 295 8.12 -1.30 -9.52
N LEU A 296 7.56 -1.56 -10.69
CA LEU A 296 6.38 -2.39 -10.85
C LEU A 296 6.77 -3.88 -10.85
N PRO A 297 5.84 -4.80 -10.57
CA PRO A 297 6.07 -6.23 -10.76
C PRO A 297 6.31 -6.53 -12.25
N PRO A 298 7.23 -7.44 -12.62
CA PRO A 298 7.33 -7.94 -13.98
C PRO A 298 6.05 -8.67 -14.35
N SER A 299 5.68 -8.63 -15.63
CA SER A 299 4.46 -9.28 -16.12
C SER A 299 4.45 -10.81 -15.99
N HIS A 300 5.63 -11.43 -15.78
CA HIS A 300 5.83 -12.89 -15.77
C HIS A 300 6.45 -13.41 -14.47
N GLN A 301 6.44 -12.62 -13.39
CA GLN A 301 6.99 -13.07 -12.12
C GLN A 301 5.90 -13.62 -11.21
N ASP A 302 6.04 -14.89 -10.86
CA ASP A 302 5.26 -15.48 -9.78
C ASP A 302 5.80 -15.03 -8.42
N LEU A 303 4.90 -14.53 -7.57
CA LEU A 303 5.19 -14.34 -6.14
C LEU A 303 4.42 -15.37 -5.36
N LEU A 304 5.15 -16.20 -4.61
CA LEU A 304 4.59 -17.34 -3.89
C LEU A 304 4.02 -16.93 -2.54
N GLN A 305 3.08 -17.72 -2.04
CA GLN A 305 2.60 -17.62 -0.67
C GLN A 305 3.77 -17.62 0.31
N GLY A 306 3.68 -16.79 1.36
CA GLY A 306 4.72 -16.67 2.39
C GLY A 306 5.85 -15.71 2.04
N THR A 307 5.92 -15.19 0.80
CA THR A 307 6.87 -14.14 0.42
C THR A 307 6.76 -12.96 1.39
N GLN A 308 7.89 -12.56 1.98
CA GLN A 308 7.95 -11.48 2.96
C GLN A 308 7.96 -10.13 2.25
N CYS A 309 6.99 -9.29 2.57
CA CYS A 309 6.81 -7.96 1.97
C CYS A 309 6.66 -6.91 3.06
N TRP A 310 6.92 -5.65 2.72
CA TRP A 310 6.83 -4.53 3.63
C TRP A 310 5.66 -3.64 3.25
N VAL A 311 4.86 -3.29 4.24
CA VAL A 311 3.90 -2.19 4.15
C VAL A 311 4.43 -1.01 4.97
N SER A 312 4.23 0.21 4.47
CA SER A 312 4.62 1.44 5.16
C SER A 312 3.55 2.51 5.06
N GLY A 313 3.45 3.35 6.09
CA GLY A 313 2.49 4.45 6.12
C GLY A 313 2.39 5.16 7.47
N TRP A 314 1.50 6.14 7.54
CA TRP A 314 1.24 6.97 8.72
C TRP A 314 -0.11 6.63 9.38
N GLY A 315 -0.73 5.51 9.00
CA GLY A 315 -2.02 5.08 9.50
C GLY A 315 -2.05 4.88 11.02
N TYR A 316 -3.24 4.57 11.51
CA TYR A 316 -3.52 4.44 12.93
C TYR A 316 -2.69 3.32 13.53
N THR A 317 -1.95 3.65 14.58
CA THR A 317 -1.11 2.68 15.31
C THR A 317 -1.90 1.86 16.33
N THR A 318 -3.14 2.28 16.63
CA THR A 318 -4.07 1.58 17.50
C THR A 318 -5.49 1.73 16.96
N PRO A 319 -6.28 0.65 16.82
CA PRO A 319 -7.65 0.70 16.29
C PRO A 319 -8.56 1.71 17.01
N ASP A 320 -8.36 1.89 18.32
CA ASP A 320 -9.22 2.72 19.19
C ASP A 320 -8.87 4.22 19.22
N LYS A 321 -7.77 4.63 18.59
CA LYS A 321 -7.36 6.05 18.54
C LYS A 321 -7.20 6.48 17.09
N ALA A 322 -8.11 7.33 16.64
CA ALA A 322 -8.04 8.01 15.34
C ALA A 322 -6.93 9.08 15.32
N GLN A 323 -5.69 8.66 15.55
CA GLN A 323 -4.49 9.49 15.47
C GLN A 323 -3.52 8.86 14.49
N VAL A 324 -3.32 9.57 13.37
CA VAL A 324 -2.25 9.33 12.40
C VAL A 324 -0.91 9.32 13.14
N ALA A 325 -0.03 8.38 12.81
CA ALA A 325 1.29 8.28 13.42
C ALA A 325 2.09 9.58 13.18
N GLY A 326 2.71 10.11 14.23
CA GLY A 326 3.59 11.29 14.10
C GLY A 326 4.80 11.04 13.20
N THR A 327 5.20 9.78 13.06
CA THR A 327 6.34 9.31 12.27
C THR A 327 5.93 8.11 11.41
N LEU A 328 6.48 8.00 10.21
CA LEU A 328 6.28 6.88 9.28
C LEU A 328 6.60 5.54 9.97
N LYS A 329 5.69 4.58 9.81
CA LYS A 329 5.81 3.22 10.32
C LYS A 329 5.99 2.24 9.18
N GLU A 330 6.47 1.05 9.54
CA GLU A 330 6.63 -0.08 8.64
C GLU A 330 6.29 -1.40 9.33
N ALA A 331 5.80 -2.35 8.55
CA ALA A 331 5.50 -3.69 9.00
C ALA A 331 5.91 -4.72 7.96
N LEU A 332 6.51 -5.82 8.43
CA LEU A 332 6.81 -6.99 7.61
C LEU A 332 5.60 -7.93 7.66
N VAL A 333 5.07 -8.28 6.49
CA VAL A 333 3.90 -9.14 6.34
C VAL A 333 4.14 -10.19 5.24
N PRO A 334 3.77 -11.46 5.47
CA PRO A 334 3.82 -12.47 4.42
C PRO A 334 2.63 -12.32 3.47
N LEU A 335 2.83 -12.60 2.18
CA LEU A 335 1.71 -12.82 1.25
C LEU A 335 0.92 -14.06 1.63
N ILE A 336 -0.41 -13.98 1.49
CA ILE A 336 -1.34 -15.10 1.69
C ILE A 336 -1.92 -15.49 0.33
N GLY A 337 -1.98 -16.80 0.06
CA GLY A 337 -2.62 -17.34 -1.15
C GLY A 337 -4.06 -16.86 -1.30
N THR A 338 -4.45 -16.45 -2.51
CA THR A 338 -5.81 -15.95 -2.78
C THR A 338 -6.89 -16.94 -2.40
N LYS A 339 -6.66 -18.24 -2.64
CA LYS A 339 -7.60 -19.32 -2.26
C LYS A 339 -7.81 -19.37 -0.76
N ARG A 340 -6.72 -19.38 0.03
CA ARG A 340 -6.78 -19.30 1.49
C ARG A 340 -7.48 -18.05 1.97
N CYS A 341 -7.11 -16.89 1.43
CA CYS A 341 -7.66 -15.62 1.87
C CYS A 341 -9.15 -15.48 1.53
N ASN A 342 -9.60 -16.09 0.43
CA ASN A 342 -10.99 -16.10 0.02
C ASN A 342 -11.79 -17.31 0.54
N SER A 343 -11.19 -18.11 1.44
CA SER A 343 -11.85 -19.26 2.04
C SER A 343 -12.90 -18.83 3.07
N SER A 344 -13.78 -19.77 3.45
CA SER A 344 -14.85 -19.52 4.44
C SER A 344 -14.35 -19.20 5.84
N CYS A 345 -13.06 -19.40 6.14
CA CYS A 345 -12.48 -19.08 7.44
C CYS A 345 -11.82 -17.69 7.49
N MET A 346 -11.75 -16.98 6.36
CA MET A 346 -11.31 -15.59 6.23
C MET A 346 -12.43 -14.76 5.58
N TYR A 347 -12.27 -14.35 4.31
CA TYR A 347 -13.20 -13.41 3.65
C TYR A 347 -14.36 -14.07 2.87
N SER A 348 -14.53 -15.39 2.92
CA SER A 348 -15.76 -16.07 2.48
C SER A 348 -16.27 -15.72 1.06
N GLY A 349 -15.37 -15.54 0.09
CA GLY A 349 -15.74 -15.26 -1.30
C GLY A 349 -15.75 -13.77 -1.68
N GLU A 350 -15.48 -12.85 -0.75
CA GLU A 350 -15.50 -11.40 -1.02
C GLU A 350 -14.33 -10.93 -1.89
N LEU A 351 -13.22 -11.67 -1.93
CA LEU A 351 -12.06 -11.26 -2.73
C LEU A 351 -12.29 -11.46 -4.22
N THR A 352 -11.84 -10.45 -4.97
CA THR A 352 -11.77 -10.51 -6.41
C THR A 352 -10.38 -10.93 -6.91
N ALA A 353 -10.26 -11.30 -8.19
CA ALA A 353 -8.96 -11.63 -8.79
C ALA A 353 -7.98 -10.44 -8.86
N ARG A 354 -8.46 -9.19 -8.71
CA ARG A 354 -7.62 -7.97 -8.68
C ARG A 354 -7.18 -7.64 -7.26
N MET A 355 -7.43 -8.52 -6.29
CA MET A 355 -7.05 -8.35 -4.90
C MET A 355 -6.03 -9.41 -4.49
N LEU A 356 -5.21 -9.08 -3.50
CA LEU A 356 -4.32 -10.01 -2.81
C LEU A 356 -4.35 -9.74 -1.31
N CYS A 357 -3.90 -10.70 -0.51
CA CYS A 357 -3.80 -10.56 0.93
C CYS A 357 -2.37 -10.62 1.41
N ALA A 358 -2.08 -9.86 2.46
CA ALA A 358 -0.82 -9.97 3.19
C ALA A 358 -1.08 -9.75 4.67
N GLY A 359 -0.44 -10.57 5.52
CA GLY A 359 -0.61 -10.50 6.97
C GLY A 359 -0.44 -11.84 7.63
N TYR A 360 -0.57 -11.88 8.95
CA TYR A 360 -0.49 -13.12 9.70
C TYR A 360 -1.90 -13.61 10.01
N PRO A 361 -2.23 -14.91 9.80
CA PRO A 361 -3.54 -15.45 10.16
C PRO A 361 -3.91 -15.29 11.64
N ARG A 362 -2.91 -15.15 12.51
CA ARG A 362 -3.10 -14.88 13.94
C ARG A 362 -3.32 -13.38 14.26
N GLY A 363 -3.35 -12.51 13.26
CA GLY A 363 -3.41 -11.05 13.42
C GLY A 363 -2.07 -10.46 13.88
N GLN A 364 -2.15 -9.47 14.77
CA GLN A 364 -1.04 -8.74 15.43
C GLN A 364 -0.33 -7.67 14.58
N VAL A 365 -0.09 -7.94 13.29
CA VAL A 365 0.60 -7.02 12.39
C VAL A 365 -0.19 -6.86 11.11
N ASP A 366 -0.59 -5.63 10.81
CA ASP A 366 -1.40 -5.30 9.64
C ASP A 366 -1.26 -3.81 9.26
N ALA A 367 -1.68 -3.47 8.04
CA ALA A 367 -1.95 -2.09 7.67
C ALA A 367 -3.24 -1.61 8.34
N CYS A 368 -3.37 -0.32 8.59
CA CYS A 368 -4.57 0.23 9.24
C CYS A 368 -5.02 1.54 8.59
N GLN A 369 -6.06 2.15 9.12
CA GLN A 369 -6.73 3.32 8.58
C GLN A 369 -5.73 4.48 8.47
N GLY A 370 -5.64 5.08 7.29
CA GLY A 370 -4.62 6.09 6.94
C GLY A 370 -3.42 5.51 6.18
N ASP A 371 -3.21 4.19 6.17
CA ASP A 371 -2.25 3.55 5.27
C ASP A 371 -2.81 3.32 3.86
N SER A 372 -4.14 3.43 3.70
CA SER A 372 -4.85 3.34 2.41
C SER A 372 -4.13 4.04 1.27
N GLY A 373 -4.02 3.38 0.12
CA GLY A 373 -3.26 3.87 -1.04
C GLY A 373 -1.74 3.73 -0.90
N GLY A 374 -1.23 3.39 0.28
CA GLY A 374 0.19 3.15 0.55
C GLY A 374 0.74 1.87 -0.09
N PRO A 375 2.08 1.75 -0.15
CA PRO A 375 2.76 0.64 -0.80
C PRO A 375 2.73 -0.65 0.00
N LEU A 376 2.51 -1.77 -0.68
CA LEU A 376 3.02 -3.09 -0.29
C LEU A 376 4.14 -3.49 -1.25
N VAL A 377 5.37 -3.57 -0.74
CA VAL A 377 6.57 -3.84 -1.53
C VAL A 377 7.26 -5.13 -1.16
N CYS A 378 7.68 -5.91 -2.15
CA CYS A 378 8.45 -7.14 -1.95
C CYS A 378 9.82 -6.99 -2.60
N TRP A 379 10.81 -7.65 -2.01
CA TRP A 379 12.16 -7.75 -2.57
C TRP A 379 12.24 -8.97 -3.49
N ASP A 380 12.63 -8.78 -4.74
CA ASP A 380 12.73 -9.88 -5.73
C ASP A 380 14.13 -10.54 -5.79
N GLY A 381 15.03 -10.16 -4.88
CA GLY A 381 16.45 -10.53 -4.91
C GLY A 381 17.37 -9.42 -5.42
N SER A 382 16.84 -8.47 -6.20
CA SER A 382 17.60 -7.39 -6.84
C SER A 382 17.03 -6.00 -6.61
N THR A 383 15.70 -5.88 -6.53
CA THR A 383 14.95 -4.63 -6.62
C THR A 383 13.67 -4.72 -5.80
N TRP A 384 13.27 -3.59 -5.21
CA TRP A 384 11.97 -3.46 -4.55
C TRP A 384 10.85 -3.23 -5.56
N ARG A 385 9.79 -4.04 -5.44
CA ARG A 385 8.64 -4.00 -6.35
C ARG A 385 7.34 -3.74 -5.61
N LEU A 386 6.52 -2.86 -6.16
CA LEU A 386 5.19 -2.52 -5.65
C LEU A 386 4.18 -3.57 -6.09
N VAL A 387 3.95 -4.57 -5.26
CA VAL A 387 3.07 -5.70 -5.59
C VAL A 387 1.62 -5.40 -5.24
N GLY A 388 1.41 -4.54 -4.26
CA GLY A 388 0.10 -4.22 -3.72
C GLY A 388 -0.07 -2.75 -3.36
N ILE A 389 -1.34 -2.32 -3.32
CA ILE A 389 -1.77 -1.02 -2.82
C ILE A 389 -2.72 -1.27 -1.66
N VAL A 390 -2.49 -0.68 -0.49
CA VAL A 390 -3.37 -0.84 0.68
C VAL A 390 -4.79 -0.39 0.30
N SER A 391 -5.77 -1.28 0.45
CA SER A 391 -7.14 -1.04 0.00
C SER A 391 -8.12 -1.10 1.16
N TRP A 392 -8.30 -2.27 1.79
CA TRP A 392 -9.25 -2.46 2.89
C TRP A 392 -8.88 -3.64 3.79
N GLY A 393 -9.63 -3.80 4.87
CA GLY A 393 -9.53 -4.92 5.81
C GLY A 393 -10.66 -4.86 6.82
N GLN A 394 -11.00 -5.99 7.42
CA GLN A 394 -11.93 -6.01 8.56
C GLN A 394 -11.14 -5.78 9.85
N GLY A 395 -11.34 -4.61 10.47
CA GLY A 395 -10.51 -4.18 11.59
C GLY A 395 -9.06 -3.94 11.16
N CYS A 396 -8.14 -3.97 12.12
CA CYS A 396 -6.70 -3.96 11.87
C CYS A 396 -6.04 -5.01 12.74
N ALA A 397 -5.25 -5.89 12.12
CA ALA A 397 -4.49 -6.92 12.82
C ALA A 397 -5.37 -7.91 13.62
N GLU A 398 -6.61 -8.11 13.18
CA GLU A 398 -7.54 -9.10 13.74
C GLU A 398 -7.18 -10.51 13.25
N PRO A 399 -7.33 -11.54 14.10
CA PRO A 399 -7.17 -12.93 13.66
C PRO A 399 -8.09 -13.26 12.47
N ASN A 400 -7.54 -13.97 11.48
CA ASN A 400 -8.19 -14.37 10.23
C ASN A 400 -8.72 -13.24 9.33
N HIS A 401 -8.41 -11.97 9.64
CA HIS A 401 -8.75 -10.81 8.81
C HIS A 401 -7.46 -10.07 8.38
N PRO A 402 -6.65 -10.67 7.49
CA PRO A 402 -5.44 -10.01 7.01
C PRO A 402 -5.78 -8.82 6.10
N GLY A 403 -4.91 -7.82 6.01
CA GLY A 403 -5.09 -6.71 5.08
C GLY A 403 -5.28 -7.16 3.62
N VAL A 404 -6.20 -6.50 2.93
CA VAL A 404 -6.51 -6.69 1.51
C VAL A 404 -5.94 -5.53 0.71
N TYR A 405 -5.24 -5.88 -0.36
CA TYR A 405 -4.51 -4.96 -1.21
C TYR A 405 -4.97 -5.13 -2.66
N THR A 406 -4.94 -4.05 -3.43
CA THR A 406 -5.08 -4.14 -4.89
C THR A 406 -3.86 -4.85 -5.47
N ASN A 407 -4.06 -5.89 -6.27
CA ASN A 407 -3.00 -6.63 -6.96
C ASN A 407 -2.50 -5.83 -8.17
N VAL A 408 -1.33 -5.19 -8.03
CA VAL A 408 -0.77 -4.28 -9.05
C VAL A 408 -0.50 -5.01 -10.37
N ALA A 409 -0.09 -6.28 -10.32
CA ALA A 409 0.20 -7.07 -11.51
C ALA A 409 -1.01 -7.21 -12.43
N GLN A 410 -2.22 -7.29 -11.87
CA GLN A 410 -3.47 -7.41 -12.63
C GLN A 410 -3.88 -6.10 -13.33
N LEU A 411 -3.26 -4.98 -12.95
CA LEU A 411 -3.63 -3.63 -13.42
C LEU A 411 -2.48 -2.93 -14.15
N LEU A 412 -1.37 -3.63 -14.42
CA LEU A 412 -0.23 -3.10 -15.21
C LEU A 412 -0.65 -2.51 -16.56
N PRO A 413 -1.53 -3.15 -17.38
CA PRO A 413 -1.93 -2.58 -18.66
C PRO A 413 -2.55 -1.18 -18.52
N TRP A 414 -3.37 -0.97 -17.49
CA TRP A 414 -3.97 0.32 -17.21
C TRP A 414 -2.94 1.35 -16.73
N ILE A 415 -2.00 0.94 -15.85
CA ILE A 415 -0.93 1.82 -15.38
C ILE A 415 -0.08 2.31 -16.57
N HIS A 416 0.33 1.41 -17.45
CA HIS A 416 1.13 1.76 -18.62
C HIS A 416 0.36 2.66 -19.59
N GLN A 417 -0.89 2.33 -19.90
CA GLN A 417 -1.74 3.13 -20.79
C GLN A 417 -1.90 4.58 -20.31
N VAL A 418 -2.01 4.80 -19.00
CA VAL A 418 -2.21 6.14 -18.43
C VAL A 418 -0.89 6.92 -18.30
N THR A 419 0.24 6.23 -18.14
CA THR A 419 1.54 6.87 -17.85
C THR A 419 2.48 7.02 -19.05
N GLU A 420 2.15 6.39 -20.18
CA GLU A 420 2.70 6.72 -21.52
C GLU A 420 2.36 8.16 -21.92
#